data_AF-A0A0D0TCD3-F1
#
_entry.id   AF-A0A0D0TCD3-F1
#
_cell.length_a   1.000
_cell.length_b   1.000
_cell.length_c   1.000
_cell.angle_alpha   90.00
_cell.angle_beta   90.00
_cell.angle_gamma   90.00
#
_symmetry.space_group_name_H-M   'P 1'
#
loop_
_entity.id
_entity.type
_entity.pdbx_description
1 polymer ?
#
loop_
_entity_poly.entity_id
_entity_poly.type
_entity_poly.pdbx_seq_one_letter_code
_entity_poly.pdbx_strand_id
1 'polypeptide(L)'
;MPPKKEAKEKQVKGDEVVERLTLLQMVLNYMKEMDRPYASADVVANLKNKIPKTAAVKILATLAEGQIKSVLSQLEEGKKSLRHLQYELSSKTALPKTVELEKEIGRVKSENEITLSALAPFRGEPGGQSTITPMSAEDIQRIDKDFIRWRKEWVDRRKVYKDQLVEFGQVSNITEFEEELGVYKDGQIATEVEQGEFCKLPIVNRPRPKFSSAKVHNSSLKRASSAAGVVGEDGKKKKMKKV
;
A
#
# COMPACT_ATOMS: atom_id res chain seq x y z
N MET A 1 -86.52 2.65 -55.31
CA MET A 1 -85.07 2.86 -55.12
C MET A 1 -84.47 3.31 -56.44
N PRO A 2 -83.77 4.46 -56.44
CA PRO A 2 -82.43 4.55 -57.02
C PRO A 2 -81.40 5.06 -55.99
N PRO A 3 -80.10 4.75 -56.16
CA PRO A 3 -79.12 4.73 -55.08
C PRO A 3 -78.37 6.06 -54.87
N LYS A 4 -77.63 6.07 -53.76
CA LYS A 4 -77.08 7.19 -52.99
C LYS A 4 -75.85 7.86 -53.65
N LYS A 5 -75.67 9.13 -53.23
CA LYS A 5 -74.43 9.92 -53.21
C LYS A 5 -73.17 9.07 -53.03
N GLU A 6 -72.18 9.28 -53.88
CA GLU A 6 -70.79 8.93 -53.59
C GLU A 6 -70.08 10.11 -52.92
N ALA A 7 -69.41 9.77 -51.83
CA ALA A 7 -68.76 10.67 -50.90
C ALA A 7 -67.27 10.81 -51.21
N LYS A 8 -66.76 12.00 -50.90
CA LYS A 8 -65.35 12.35 -50.67
C LYS A 8 -64.43 11.17 -50.38
N GLU A 9 -63.46 10.97 -51.25
CA GLU A 9 -62.23 10.26 -50.92
C GLU A 9 -61.19 11.28 -50.42
N LYS A 10 -60.98 11.28 -49.10
CA LYS A 10 -59.84 11.94 -48.45
C LYS A 10 -58.79 10.87 -48.19
N GLN A 11 -57.74 10.82 -49.01
CA GLN A 11 -56.55 10.04 -48.65
C GLN A 11 -55.31 10.47 -49.43
N VAL A 12 -54.56 11.48 -48.95
CA VAL A 12 -53.13 11.65 -49.28
C VAL A 12 -52.43 12.33 -48.10
N LYS A 13 -51.61 11.60 -47.35
CA LYS A 13 -50.67 12.15 -46.35
C LYS A 13 -49.20 11.82 -46.69
N GLY A 14 -48.96 11.01 -47.73
CA GLY A 14 -47.63 10.58 -48.17
C GLY A 14 -46.96 11.55 -49.14
N ASP A 15 -47.69 12.04 -50.14
CA ASP A 15 -47.12 12.87 -51.21
C ASP A 15 -46.61 14.23 -50.70
N GLU A 16 -47.30 14.84 -49.73
CA GLU A 16 -46.89 16.11 -49.13
C GLU A 16 -45.55 16.02 -48.38
N VAL A 17 -45.22 14.85 -47.81
CA VAL A 17 -43.97 14.63 -47.08
C VAL A 17 -42.80 14.49 -48.06
N VAL A 18 -43.01 13.75 -49.15
CA VAL A 18 -42.03 13.60 -50.23
C VAL A 18 -41.76 14.96 -50.89
N GLU A 19 -42.81 15.71 -51.20
CA GLU A 19 -42.69 17.06 -51.76
C GLU A 19 -41.89 17.98 -50.83
N ARG A 20 -42.19 18.00 -49.52
CA ARG A 20 -41.41 18.76 -48.53
C ARG A 20 -39.94 18.37 -48.48
N LEU A 21 -39.62 17.08 -48.56
CA LEU A 21 -38.23 16.60 -48.56
C LEU A 21 -37.49 17.04 -49.83
N THR A 22 -38.12 16.98 -51.00
CA THR A 22 -37.52 17.45 -52.25
C THR A 22 -37.24 18.96 -52.23
N LEU A 23 -38.19 19.75 -51.72
CA LEU A 23 -38.03 21.21 -51.56
C LEU A 23 -36.90 21.53 -50.58
N LEU A 24 -36.81 20.81 -49.46
CA LEU A 24 -35.73 20.97 -48.48
C LEU A 24 -34.38 20.68 -49.12
N GLN A 25 -34.27 19.58 -49.86
CA GLN A 25 -33.04 19.20 -50.55
C GLN A 25 -32.61 20.23 -51.60
N MET A 26 -33.55 20.80 -52.36
CA MET A 26 -33.26 21.85 -53.34
C MET A 26 -32.71 23.12 -52.69
N VAL A 27 -33.34 23.60 -51.60
CA VAL A 27 -32.85 24.77 -50.86
C VAL A 27 -31.48 24.47 -50.24
N LEU A 28 -31.31 23.31 -49.63
CA LEU A 28 -30.05 22.90 -49.02
C LEU A 28 -28.90 22.86 -50.02
N ASN A 29 -29.13 22.26 -51.19
CA ASN A 29 -28.11 22.14 -52.22
C ASN A 29 -27.74 23.51 -52.80
N TYR A 30 -28.75 24.35 -53.08
CA TYR A 30 -28.53 25.73 -53.52
C TYR A 30 -27.73 26.55 -52.50
N MET A 31 -28.06 26.46 -51.22
CA MET A 31 -27.32 27.17 -50.16
C MET A 31 -25.88 26.70 -50.02
N LYS A 32 -25.61 25.39 -50.18
CA LYS A 32 -24.26 24.83 -50.15
C LYS A 32 -23.42 25.22 -51.37
N GLU A 33 -24.03 25.26 -52.55
CA GLU A 33 -23.33 25.62 -53.80
C GLU A 33 -23.01 27.11 -53.86
N MET A 34 -23.93 27.96 -53.41
CA MET A 34 -23.77 29.41 -53.51
C MET A 34 -23.02 30.03 -52.32
N ASP A 35 -22.99 29.35 -51.18
CA ASP A 35 -22.29 29.71 -49.92
C ASP A 35 -22.34 31.22 -49.59
N ARG A 36 -23.53 31.82 -49.72
CA ARG A 36 -23.77 33.25 -49.51
C ARG A 36 -25.02 33.48 -48.64
N PRO A 37 -25.04 34.53 -47.82
CA PRO A 37 -26.22 34.89 -47.05
C PRO A 37 -27.32 35.41 -47.98
N TYR A 38 -28.48 34.77 -47.95
CA TYR A 38 -29.65 35.16 -48.72
C TYR A 38 -30.86 35.37 -47.81
N ALA A 39 -31.70 36.35 -48.13
CA ALA A 39 -33.02 36.41 -47.54
C ALA A 39 -33.93 35.33 -48.14
N SER A 40 -35.01 34.98 -47.43
CA SER A 40 -35.98 33.99 -47.92
C SER A 40 -36.60 34.36 -49.27
N ALA A 41 -36.77 35.66 -49.54
CA ALA A 41 -37.25 36.17 -50.83
C ALA A 41 -36.25 35.92 -51.97
N ASP A 42 -34.95 36.09 -51.71
CA ASP A 42 -33.89 35.90 -52.69
C ASP A 42 -33.74 34.43 -53.07
N VAL A 43 -33.83 33.52 -52.08
CA VAL A 43 -33.79 32.07 -52.33
C VAL A 43 -34.94 31.64 -53.25
N VAL A 44 -36.15 32.19 -53.05
CA VAL A 44 -37.32 31.90 -53.89
C VAL A 44 -37.15 32.45 -55.31
N ALA A 45 -36.62 33.67 -55.44
CA ALA A 45 -36.36 34.30 -56.74
C ALA A 45 -35.30 33.53 -57.54
N ASN A 46 -34.20 33.15 -56.89
CA ASN A 46 -33.08 32.42 -57.52
C ASN A 46 -33.47 30.99 -57.92
N LEU A 47 -34.37 30.36 -57.18
CA LEU A 47 -34.97 29.07 -57.53
C LEU A 47 -36.15 29.19 -58.52
N LYS A 48 -36.34 30.37 -59.15
CA LYS A 48 -37.36 30.65 -60.17
C LYS A 48 -38.79 30.32 -59.71
N ASN A 49 -39.13 30.65 -58.46
CA ASN A 49 -40.44 30.37 -57.84
C ASN A 49 -40.84 28.89 -57.81
N LYS A 50 -39.89 27.95 -57.91
CA LYS A 50 -40.15 26.52 -57.73
C LYS A 50 -40.59 26.14 -56.31
N ILE A 51 -40.46 27.07 -55.36
CA ILE A 51 -40.77 26.87 -53.94
C ILE A 51 -41.70 28.00 -53.48
N PRO A 52 -42.78 27.71 -52.73
CA PRO A 52 -43.63 28.75 -52.18
C PRO A 52 -42.90 29.57 -51.09
N LYS A 53 -43.11 30.89 -51.07
CA LYS A 53 -42.44 31.83 -50.14
C LYS A 53 -42.55 31.44 -48.67
N THR A 54 -43.74 31.02 -48.25
CA THR A 54 -44.01 30.59 -46.87
C THR A 54 -43.32 29.28 -46.51
N ALA A 55 -43.09 28.38 -47.48
CA ALA A 55 -42.33 27.16 -47.27
C ALA A 55 -40.82 27.46 -47.19
N ALA A 56 -40.30 28.36 -48.03
CA ALA A 56 -38.89 28.76 -48.01
C ALA A 56 -38.48 29.33 -46.64
N VAL A 57 -39.30 30.20 -46.04
CA VAL A 57 -39.05 30.73 -44.68
C VAL A 57 -38.94 29.61 -43.64
N LYS A 58 -39.86 28.64 -43.67
CA LYS A 58 -39.86 27.51 -42.73
C LYS A 58 -38.66 26.60 -42.94
N ILE A 59 -38.34 26.27 -44.20
CA ILE A 59 -37.21 25.40 -44.56
C ILE A 59 -35.89 26.02 -44.08
N LEU A 60 -35.66 27.31 -44.34
CA LEU A 60 -34.46 28.03 -43.91
C LEU A 60 -34.30 28.03 -42.39
N ALA A 61 -35.38 28.29 -41.65
CA ALA A 61 -35.36 28.23 -40.19
C ALA A 61 -35.01 26.83 -39.67
N THR A 62 -35.65 25.79 -40.23
CA THR A 62 -35.36 24.40 -39.83
C THR A 62 -33.94 23.97 -40.17
N LEU A 63 -33.39 24.44 -41.29
CA LEU A 63 -32.03 24.14 -41.69
C LEU A 63 -31.01 24.82 -40.78
N ALA A 64 -31.23 26.09 -40.45
CA ALA A 64 -30.37 26.83 -39.52
C ALA A 64 -30.35 26.18 -38.13
N GLU A 65 -31.52 25.84 -37.58
CA GLU A 65 -31.61 25.11 -36.31
C GLU A 65 -30.91 23.75 -36.36
N GLY A 66 -31.07 23.01 -37.46
CA GLY A 66 -30.42 21.71 -37.66
C GLY A 66 -28.90 21.81 -37.71
N GLN A 67 -28.35 22.80 -38.42
CA GLN A 67 -26.91 23.06 -38.47
C GLN A 67 -26.36 23.49 -37.12
N ILE A 68 -27.05 24.40 -36.41
CA ILE A 68 -26.64 24.83 -35.06
C ILE A 68 -26.62 23.62 -34.10
N LYS A 69 -27.66 22.78 -34.10
CA LYS A 69 -27.71 21.55 -33.29
C LYS A 69 -26.58 20.59 -33.64
N SER A 70 -26.27 20.42 -34.92
CA SER A 70 -25.16 19.59 -35.40
C SER A 70 -23.81 20.10 -34.87
N VAL A 71 -23.53 21.40 -35.04
CA VAL A 71 -22.29 22.03 -34.55
C VAL A 71 -22.18 21.91 -33.03
N LEU A 72 -23.26 22.14 -32.28
CA LEU A 72 -23.28 21.96 -30.82
C LEU A 72 -22.99 20.51 -30.42
N SER A 73 -23.54 19.53 -31.15
CA SER A 73 -23.26 18.11 -30.91
C SER A 73 -21.79 17.76 -31.14
N GLN A 74 -21.21 18.23 -32.26
CA GLN A 74 -19.79 18.05 -32.57
C GLN A 74 -18.88 18.71 -31.53
N LEU A 75 -19.27 19.89 -31.04
CA LEU A 75 -18.54 20.60 -30.00
C LEU A 75 -18.56 19.82 -28.68
N GLU A 76 -19.72 19.28 -28.27
CA GLU A 76 -19.81 18.45 -27.08
C GLU A 76 -19.03 17.13 -27.20
N GLU A 77 -19.01 16.53 -28.39
CA GLU A 77 -18.19 15.35 -28.66
C GLU A 77 -16.69 15.66 -28.63
N GLY A 78 -16.28 16.79 -29.23
CA GLY A 78 -14.90 17.29 -29.15
C GLY A 78 -14.48 17.63 -27.72
N LYS A 79 -15.37 18.18 -26.89
CA LYS A 79 -15.10 18.40 -25.46
C LYS A 79 -14.91 17.09 -24.69
N LYS A 80 -15.70 16.06 -25.01
CA LYS A 80 -15.56 14.74 -24.38
C LYS A 80 -14.24 14.09 -24.77
N SER A 81 -13.87 14.13 -26.05
CA SER A 81 -12.60 13.58 -26.51
C SER A 81 -11.42 14.33 -25.88
N LEU A 82 -11.45 15.66 -25.80
CA LEU A 82 -10.40 16.44 -25.16
C LEU A 82 -10.23 16.06 -23.68
N ARG A 83 -11.31 15.95 -22.92
CA ARG A 83 -11.25 15.49 -21.51
C ARG A 83 -10.68 14.09 -21.40
N HIS A 84 -11.06 13.18 -22.30
CA HIS A 84 -10.55 11.82 -22.32
C HIS A 84 -9.04 11.78 -22.62
N LEU A 85 -8.59 12.45 -23.69
CA LEU A 85 -7.15 12.54 -24.03
C LEU A 85 -6.34 13.22 -22.92
N GLN A 86 -6.90 14.25 -22.27
CA GLN A 86 -6.23 14.90 -21.14
C GLN A 86 -6.06 13.94 -19.95
N TYR A 87 -7.08 13.12 -19.67
CA TYR A 87 -6.98 12.06 -18.67
C TYR A 87 -5.93 11.01 -19.05
N GLU A 88 -5.94 10.51 -20.29
CA GLU A 88 -4.94 9.55 -20.76
C GLU A 88 -3.52 10.11 -20.69
N LEU A 89 -3.31 11.36 -21.12
CA LEU A 89 -2.02 12.02 -21.02
C LEU A 89 -1.57 12.09 -19.57
N SER A 90 -2.42 12.57 -18.65
CA SER A 90 -2.09 12.65 -17.23
C SER A 90 -1.71 11.29 -16.64
N SER A 91 -2.43 10.23 -17.03
CA SER A 91 -2.16 8.85 -16.63
C SER A 91 -0.81 8.36 -17.17
N LYS A 92 -0.51 8.61 -18.45
CA LYS A 92 0.76 8.21 -19.09
C LYS A 92 1.96 8.98 -18.55
N THR A 93 1.80 10.26 -18.22
CA THR A 93 2.87 11.08 -17.64
C THR A 93 3.13 10.79 -16.16
N ALA A 94 2.19 10.17 -15.46
CA ALA A 94 2.38 9.73 -14.08
C ALA A 94 3.23 8.46 -13.96
N LEU A 95 3.41 7.73 -15.06
CA LEU A 95 4.29 6.56 -15.10
C LEU A 95 5.76 7.00 -15.19
N PRO A 96 6.69 6.29 -14.52
CA PRO A 96 8.11 6.55 -14.64
C PRO A 96 8.57 6.38 -16.08
N LYS A 97 9.57 7.17 -16.48
CA LYS A 97 10.09 7.10 -17.85
C LYS A 97 10.80 5.77 -18.06
N THR A 98 10.77 5.26 -19.29
CA THR A 98 11.45 4.01 -19.67
C THR A 98 12.94 4.02 -19.31
N VAL A 99 13.61 5.16 -19.46
CA VAL A 99 15.01 5.36 -19.08
C VAL A 99 15.23 5.23 -17.56
N GLU A 100 14.28 5.71 -16.75
CA GLU A 100 14.35 5.59 -15.29
C GLU A 100 14.11 4.14 -14.86
N LEU A 101 13.17 3.45 -15.49
CA LEU A 101 12.93 2.01 -15.28
C LEU A 101 14.14 1.18 -15.65
N GLU A 102 14.80 1.47 -16.77
CA GLU A 102 16.01 0.75 -17.20
C GLU A 102 17.16 0.94 -16.20
N LYS A 103 17.35 2.17 -15.71
CA LYS A 103 18.31 2.46 -14.64
C LYS A 103 17.99 1.69 -13.36
N GLU A 104 16.73 1.64 -12.96
CA GLU A 104 16.29 0.94 -11.75
C GLU A 104 16.45 -0.58 -11.88
N ILE A 105 16.11 -1.14 -13.05
CA ILE A 105 16.36 -2.56 -13.35
C ILE A 105 17.86 -2.86 -13.29
N GLY A 106 18.70 -2.00 -13.86
CA GLY A 106 20.16 -2.14 -13.79
C GLY A 106 20.66 -2.14 -12.34
N ARG A 107 20.19 -1.18 -11.53
CA ARG A 107 20.50 -1.10 -10.09
C ARG A 107 20.11 -2.38 -9.36
N VAL A 108 18.85 -2.82 -9.48
CA VAL A 108 18.34 -4.02 -8.82
C VAL A 108 19.09 -5.28 -9.26
N LYS A 109 19.46 -5.39 -10.55
CA LYS A 109 20.28 -6.51 -11.04
C LYS A 109 21.67 -6.52 -10.40
N SER A 110 22.33 -5.37 -10.30
CA SER A 110 23.64 -5.27 -9.65
C SER A 110 23.56 -5.58 -8.15
N GLU A 111 22.50 -5.14 -7.46
CA GLU A 111 22.28 -5.45 -6.04
C GLU A 111 22.02 -6.93 -5.82
N ASN A 112 21.25 -7.56 -6.69
CA ASN A 112 21.03 -9.00 -6.65
C ASN A 112 22.34 -9.77 -6.89
N GLU A 113 23.17 -9.34 -7.83
CA GLU A 113 24.47 -9.97 -8.11
C GLU A 113 25.42 -9.86 -6.90
N ILE A 114 25.54 -8.67 -6.30
CA ILE A 114 26.33 -8.46 -5.08
C ILE A 114 25.82 -9.34 -3.95
N THR A 115 24.49 -9.38 -3.75
CA THR A 115 23.87 -10.19 -2.69
C THR A 115 24.11 -11.68 -2.92
N LEU A 116 23.96 -12.16 -4.15
CA LEU A 116 24.21 -13.57 -4.49
C LEU A 116 25.68 -13.93 -4.31
N SER A 117 26.61 -13.05 -4.73
CA SER A 117 28.03 -13.24 -4.50
C SER A 117 28.38 -13.27 -3.02
N ALA A 118 27.75 -12.44 -2.18
CA ALA A 118 27.95 -12.43 -0.75
C ALA A 118 27.38 -13.69 -0.06
N LEU A 119 26.31 -14.27 -0.63
CA LEU A 119 25.70 -15.49 -0.12
C LEU A 119 26.37 -16.77 -0.64
N ALA A 120 27.12 -16.69 -1.76
CA ALA A 120 27.77 -17.84 -2.38
C ALA A 120 28.72 -18.61 -1.44
N PRO A 121 29.51 -17.99 -0.55
CA PRO A 121 30.33 -18.72 0.42
C PRO A 121 29.52 -19.50 1.47
N PHE A 122 28.27 -19.10 1.73
CA PHE A 122 27.40 -19.71 2.76
C PHE A 122 26.45 -20.76 2.18
N ARG A 123 26.12 -20.64 0.90
CA ARG A 123 25.39 -21.66 0.13
C ARG A 123 26.44 -22.68 -0.32
N GLY A 124 26.32 -23.94 0.08
CA GLY A 124 27.22 -24.99 -0.40
C GLY A 124 27.20 -25.10 -1.93
N GLU A 125 28.04 -25.99 -2.48
CA GLU A 125 28.02 -26.39 -3.90
C GLU A 125 26.58 -26.53 -4.43
N PRO A 126 26.28 -26.16 -5.69
CA PRO A 126 24.95 -26.31 -6.26
C PRO A 126 24.50 -27.78 -6.25
N GLY A 127 23.70 -28.15 -5.23
CA GLY A 127 23.23 -29.52 -4.98
C GLY A 127 23.86 -30.21 -3.75
N GLY A 128 24.82 -29.57 -3.08
CA GLY A 128 25.42 -30.02 -1.83
C GLY A 128 24.75 -29.40 -0.60
N GLN A 129 24.75 -30.15 0.51
CA GLN A 129 24.32 -29.67 1.82
C GLN A 129 25.13 -28.41 2.17
N SER A 130 24.47 -27.29 2.49
CA SER A 130 25.11 -26.05 2.92
C SER A 130 26.06 -26.33 4.08
N THR A 131 27.33 -25.89 3.95
CA THR A 131 28.36 -26.06 4.98
C THR A 131 27.94 -25.47 6.32
N ILE A 132 27.06 -24.47 6.31
CA ILE A 132 26.49 -23.83 7.49
C ILE A 132 24.98 -23.73 7.27
N THR A 133 24.21 -24.40 8.12
CA THR A 133 22.76 -24.18 8.21
C THR A 133 22.54 -22.93 9.06
N PRO A 134 22.04 -21.81 8.50
CA PRO A 134 21.72 -20.65 9.32
C PRO A 134 20.65 -21.05 10.33
N MET A 135 20.99 -20.97 11.61
CA MET A 135 20.05 -21.26 12.68
C MET A 135 18.91 -20.25 12.69
N SER A 136 17.69 -20.72 12.97
CA SER A 136 16.57 -19.82 13.15
C SER A 136 16.75 -19.00 14.43
N ALA A 137 16.12 -17.81 14.48
CA ALA A 137 16.13 -16.99 15.69
C ALA A 137 15.51 -17.74 16.89
N GLU A 138 14.56 -18.63 16.64
CA GLU A 138 13.93 -19.45 17.68
C GLU A 138 14.89 -20.52 18.23
N ASP A 139 15.69 -21.14 17.36
CA ASP A 139 16.70 -22.13 17.77
C ASP A 139 17.80 -21.48 18.60
N ILE A 140 18.27 -20.29 18.22
CA ILE A 140 19.25 -19.53 18.99
C ILE A 140 18.73 -19.24 20.39
N GLN A 141 17.49 -18.74 20.49
CA GLN A 141 16.86 -18.46 21.79
C GLN A 141 16.67 -19.72 22.65
N ARG A 142 16.39 -20.86 22.02
CA ARG A 142 16.26 -22.14 22.73
C ARG A 142 17.60 -22.56 23.33
N ILE A 143 18.68 -22.49 22.53
CA ILE A 143 20.03 -22.79 23.00
C ILE A 143 20.43 -21.86 24.14
N ASP A 144 20.18 -20.56 24.03
CA ASP A 144 20.49 -19.60 25.08
C ASP A 144 19.75 -19.90 26.39
N LYS A 145 18.46 -20.24 26.31
CA LYS A 145 17.66 -20.63 27.48
C LYS A 145 18.19 -21.91 28.13
N ASP A 146 18.50 -22.91 27.33
CA ASP A 146 19.05 -24.17 27.81
C ASP A 146 20.43 -23.95 28.45
N PHE A 147 21.30 -23.15 27.82
CA PHE A 147 22.59 -22.76 28.37
C PHE A 147 22.44 -22.09 29.74
N ILE A 148 21.56 -21.08 29.86
CA ILE A 148 21.33 -20.38 31.14
C ILE A 148 20.79 -21.35 32.21
N ARG A 149 19.84 -22.22 31.85
CA ARG A 149 19.27 -23.22 32.77
C ARG A 149 20.36 -24.14 33.31
N TRP A 150 21.13 -24.78 32.41
CA TRP A 150 22.17 -25.71 32.79
C TRP A 150 23.32 -25.04 33.53
N ARG A 151 23.66 -23.81 33.15
CA ARG A 151 24.68 -23.01 33.84
C ARG A 151 24.27 -22.72 35.28
N LYS A 152 23.00 -22.37 35.52
CA LYS A 152 22.46 -22.15 36.86
C LYS A 152 22.48 -23.43 37.68
N GLU A 153 21.94 -24.53 37.15
CA GLU A 153 21.91 -25.82 37.86
C GLU A 153 23.31 -26.29 38.25
N TRP A 154 24.28 -26.11 37.37
CA TRP A 154 25.66 -26.48 37.65
C TRP A 154 26.31 -25.61 38.74
N VAL A 155 26.00 -24.31 38.81
CA VAL A 155 26.47 -23.46 39.94
C VAL A 155 25.85 -23.93 41.23
N ASP A 156 24.54 -24.14 41.22
CA ASP A 156 23.79 -24.53 42.40
C ASP A 156 24.29 -25.89 42.92
N ARG A 157 24.52 -26.87 42.03
CA ARG A 157 25.10 -28.17 42.39
C ARG A 157 26.52 -28.04 42.95
N ARG A 158 27.40 -27.27 42.31
CA ARG A 158 28.76 -27.03 42.83
C ARG A 158 28.74 -26.32 44.17
N LYS A 159 27.81 -25.40 44.38
CA LYS A 159 27.64 -24.70 45.65
C LYS A 159 27.20 -25.67 46.74
N VAL A 160 26.16 -26.48 46.49
CA VAL A 160 25.69 -27.49 47.46
C VAL A 160 26.79 -28.48 47.81
N TYR A 161 27.56 -28.96 46.83
CA TYR A 161 28.70 -29.85 47.08
C TYR A 161 29.75 -29.20 48.01
N LYS A 162 30.14 -27.94 47.74
CA LYS A 162 31.08 -27.20 48.57
C LYS A 162 30.53 -26.94 49.98
N ASP A 163 29.28 -26.52 50.08
CA ASP A 163 28.62 -26.20 51.35
C ASP A 163 28.53 -27.49 52.21
N GLN A 164 28.17 -28.63 51.62
CA GLN A 164 28.15 -29.92 52.32
C GLN A 164 29.54 -30.38 52.78
N LEU A 165 30.58 -30.17 51.95
CA LEU A 165 31.96 -30.49 52.32
C LEU A 165 32.42 -29.70 53.56
N VAL A 166 31.97 -28.45 53.69
CA VAL A 166 32.29 -27.55 54.82
C VAL A 166 31.42 -27.84 56.05
N GLU A 167 30.15 -28.19 55.87
CA GLU A 167 29.17 -28.35 56.95
C GLU A 167 29.19 -29.75 57.58
N PHE A 168 29.43 -30.81 56.79
CA PHE A 168 29.47 -32.20 57.27
C PHE A 168 30.89 -32.78 57.36
N GLY A 169 31.89 -32.11 56.77
CA GLY A 169 33.26 -32.58 56.75
C GLY A 169 34.11 -32.04 57.90
N GLN A 170 34.43 -32.88 58.89
CA GLN A 170 35.70 -32.78 59.61
C GLN A 170 36.86 -33.24 58.68
N VAL A 171 36.94 -32.67 57.49
CA VAL A 171 37.96 -33.03 56.50
C VAL A 171 39.11 -32.06 56.64
N SER A 172 40.22 -32.51 57.24
CA SER A 172 41.42 -31.68 57.43
C SER A 172 42.15 -31.37 56.11
N ASN A 173 41.97 -32.22 55.09
CA ASN A 173 42.49 -32.01 53.74
C ASN A 173 41.44 -32.38 52.68
N ILE A 174 40.81 -31.35 52.10
CA ILE A 174 39.75 -31.51 51.07
C ILE A 174 40.27 -32.23 49.82
N THR A 175 41.54 -32.05 49.47
CA THR A 175 42.11 -32.61 48.24
C THR A 175 42.27 -34.12 48.33
N GLU A 176 42.76 -34.62 49.47
CA GLU A 176 42.88 -36.07 49.72
C GLU A 176 41.51 -36.76 49.77
N PHE A 177 40.51 -36.09 50.33
CA PHE A 177 39.13 -36.61 50.42
C PHE A 177 38.44 -36.68 49.04
N GLU A 178 38.62 -35.65 48.20
CA GLU A 178 38.14 -35.67 46.81
C GLU A 178 38.79 -36.80 46.01
N GLU A 179 40.10 -37.05 46.20
CA GLU A 179 40.83 -38.16 45.56
C GLU A 179 40.33 -39.54 46.03
N GLU A 180 40.05 -39.73 47.33
CA GLU A 180 39.51 -40.98 47.88
C GLU A 180 38.10 -41.30 47.35
N LEU A 181 37.27 -40.26 47.14
CA LEU A 181 35.96 -40.39 46.51
C LEU A 181 36.01 -40.49 44.98
N GLY A 182 37.19 -40.38 44.37
CA GLY A 182 37.37 -40.39 42.92
C GLY A 182 36.77 -39.16 42.23
N VAL A 183 36.67 -38.03 42.92
CA VAL A 183 36.24 -36.73 42.38
C VAL A 183 37.45 -36.04 41.75
N TYR A 184 37.46 -35.92 40.43
CA TYR A 184 38.52 -35.27 39.69
C TYR A 184 38.19 -33.80 39.42
N LYS A 185 39.23 -32.96 39.43
CA LYS A 185 39.12 -31.56 38.99
C LYS A 185 38.79 -31.50 37.50
N ASP A 186 38.06 -30.46 37.13
CA ASP A 186 37.74 -30.17 35.73
C ASP A 186 39.04 -30.11 34.89
N GLY A 187 39.03 -30.78 33.73
CA GLY A 187 40.18 -30.79 32.83
C GLY A 187 40.49 -29.40 32.25
N GLN A 188 41.63 -29.28 31.58
CA GLN A 188 42.10 -28.03 30.98
C GLN A 188 41.06 -27.38 30.05
N ILE A 189 40.40 -28.19 29.21
CA ILE A 189 39.37 -27.72 28.26
C ILE A 189 38.16 -27.15 29.01
N ALA A 190 37.69 -27.81 30.06
CA ALA A 190 36.56 -27.33 30.86
C ALA A 190 36.90 -26.01 31.55
N THR A 191 38.12 -25.91 32.08
CA THR A 191 38.63 -24.69 32.71
C THR A 191 38.70 -23.52 31.72
N GLU A 192 39.17 -23.75 30.50
CA GLU A 192 39.24 -22.73 29.44
C GLU A 192 37.86 -22.25 29.00
N VAL A 193 36.89 -23.17 28.85
CA VAL A 193 35.49 -22.84 28.51
C VAL A 193 34.83 -22.01 29.62
N GLU A 194 35.09 -22.33 30.89
CA GLU A 194 34.59 -21.55 32.02
C GLU A 194 35.17 -20.14 32.09
N GLN A 195 36.44 -19.97 31.69
CA GLN A 195 37.11 -18.68 31.61
C GLN A 195 36.81 -17.93 30.30
N GLY A 196 36.10 -18.55 29.36
CA GLY A 196 35.69 -17.95 28.11
C GLY A 196 34.71 -16.79 28.30
N GLU A 197 34.62 -15.93 27.29
CA GLU A 197 33.77 -14.74 27.30
C GLU A 197 32.27 -15.09 27.44
N PHE A 198 31.85 -16.25 26.93
CA PHE A 198 30.46 -16.72 27.03
C PHE A 198 30.04 -17.14 28.45
N CYS A 199 31.00 -17.47 29.33
CA CYS A 199 30.76 -17.92 30.70
C CYS A 199 31.02 -16.82 31.74
N LYS A 200 31.68 -15.73 31.36
CA LYS A 200 31.93 -14.56 32.22
C LYS A 200 30.67 -13.70 32.28
N LEU A 201 30.14 -13.48 33.48
CA LEU A 201 29.06 -12.51 33.67
C LEU A 201 29.56 -11.13 33.22
N PRO A 202 28.74 -10.35 32.51
CA PRO A 202 29.10 -8.98 32.16
C PRO A 202 29.44 -8.22 33.45
N ILE A 203 30.62 -7.62 33.49
CA ILE A 203 31.09 -6.83 34.64
C ILE A 203 30.18 -5.62 34.75
N VAL A 204 29.13 -5.72 35.57
CA VAL A 204 28.30 -4.59 35.92
C VAL A 204 29.12 -3.75 36.89
N ASN A 205 29.83 -2.75 36.38
CA ASN A 205 30.44 -1.69 37.17
C ASN A 205 29.33 -0.89 37.86
N ARG A 206 28.82 -1.38 38.99
CA ARG A 206 27.94 -0.59 39.85
C ARG A 206 28.81 0.45 40.56
N PRO A 207 28.59 1.76 40.36
CA PRO A 207 29.32 2.77 41.13
C PRO A 207 29.04 2.55 42.62
N ARG A 208 30.12 2.38 43.39
CA ARG A 208 30.07 2.18 44.84
C ARG A 208 29.38 3.39 45.48
N PRO A 209 28.28 3.22 46.23
CA PRO A 209 27.66 4.34 46.92
C PRO A 209 28.66 4.89 47.95
N LYS A 210 29.05 6.16 47.78
CA LYS A 210 29.87 6.89 48.73
C LYS A 210 29.03 7.11 49.99
N PHE A 211 29.30 6.34 51.05
CA PHE A 211 28.83 6.70 52.38
C PHE A 211 29.59 7.95 52.85
N SER A 212 28.99 9.12 52.66
CA SER A 212 29.39 10.32 53.40
C SER A 212 28.63 10.34 54.72
N SER A 213 29.37 10.24 55.81
CA SER A 213 28.92 10.51 57.16
C SER A 213 28.40 11.96 57.27
N ALA A 214 27.09 12.12 57.42
CA ALA A 214 26.50 13.39 57.83
C ALA A 214 25.46 13.16 58.94
N LYS A 215 25.62 13.97 59.97
CA LYS A 215 24.99 13.92 61.28
C LYS A 215 23.60 14.58 61.24
N VAL A 216 22.60 13.82 61.69
CA VAL A 216 21.37 14.20 62.43
C VAL A 216 20.69 15.54 62.09
N HIS A 217 19.45 15.47 61.60
CA HIS A 217 18.35 16.19 62.27
C HIS A 217 17.00 15.52 62.10
N ASN A 218 16.27 15.52 63.20
CA ASN A 218 15.08 14.75 63.50
C ASN A 218 13.91 15.74 63.55
N SER A 219 12.89 15.59 62.70
CA SER A 219 11.61 16.27 62.89
C SER A 219 10.48 15.54 62.16
N SER A 220 9.77 14.71 62.93
CA SER A 220 8.29 14.63 63.01
C SER A 220 7.48 15.06 61.78
N LEU A 221 6.66 14.14 61.23
CA LEU A 221 5.20 14.13 61.43
C LEU A 221 4.47 13.09 60.55
N LYS A 222 3.69 12.26 61.26
CA LYS A 222 2.32 11.78 60.99
C LYS A 222 1.95 10.89 59.76
N ARG A 223 1.29 9.80 60.16
CA ARG A 223 0.46 8.83 59.43
C ARG A 223 -0.74 9.46 58.70
N ALA A 224 -1.15 8.82 57.60
CA ALA A 224 -2.53 8.45 57.26
C ALA A 224 -2.48 7.62 55.95
N SER A 225 -2.68 6.30 55.98
CA SER A 225 -3.95 5.57 55.84
C SER A 225 -4.32 5.21 54.38
N SER A 226 -4.20 3.91 54.13
CA SER A 226 -4.97 3.02 53.25
C SER A 226 -6.29 3.51 52.62
N ALA A 227 -6.51 3.06 51.36
CA ALA A 227 -7.71 2.43 50.78
C ALA A 227 -7.80 2.82 49.28
N ALA A 228 -7.56 1.93 48.33
CA ALA A 228 -8.42 0.84 47.83
C ALA A 228 -9.34 1.27 46.67
N GLY A 229 -9.21 0.56 45.54
CA GLY A 229 -10.25 0.30 44.54
C GLY A 229 -10.46 1.33 43.42
N VAL A 230 -10.92 1.03 42.21
CA VAL A 230 -11.09 -0.19 41.37
C VAL A 230 -11.85 0.26 40.09
N VAL A 231 -11.73 -0.49 38.98
CA VAL A 231 -12.46 -0.40 37.66
C VAL A 231 -12.07 0.79 36.74
N GLY A 232 -11.91 0.68 35.41
CA GLY A 232 -12.08 -0.39 34.43
C GLY A 232 -12.62 0.19 33.09
N GLU A 233 -12.19 -0.45 31.99
CA GLU A 233 -12.80 -0.56 30.65
C GLU A 233 -12.98 0.64 29.68
N ASP A 234 -12.27 0.51 28.55
CA ASP A 234 -12.73 0.39 27.15
C ASP A 234 -13.54 1.47 26.39
N GLY A 235 -13.20 1.59 25.09
CA GLY A 235 -14.19 1.94 24.06
C GLY A 235 -13.80 2.96 22.97
N LYS A 236 -13.43 2.45 21.78
CA LYS A 236 -13.32 3.15 20.47
C LYS A 236 -14.55 4.02 20.10
N LYS A 237 -14.35 5.11 19.34
CA LYS A 237 -15.14 5.43 18.11
C LYS A 237 -14.58 6.56 17.22
N LYS A 238 -14.60 6.26 15.91
CA LYS A 238 -14.48 7.13 14.72
C LYS A 238 -15.41 8.36 14.75
N LYS A 239 -14.96 9.48 14.17
CA LYS A 239 -15.85 10.39 13.42
C LYS A 239 -15.12 11.18 12.31
N MET A 240 -15.82 11.27 11.18
CA MET A 240 -15.51 12.00 9.95
C MET A 240 -15.46 13.52 10.18
N LYS A 241 -14.76 14.26 9.31
CA LYS A 241 -15.14 15.65 9.01
C LYS A 241 -14.95 15.96 7.52
N LYS A 242 -16.07 16.38 6.93
CA LYS A 242 -16.25 16.93 5.59
C LYS A 242 -16.25 18.46 5.76
N VAL A 243 -15.44 19.16 4.97
CA VAL A 243 -15.62 20.56 4.56
C VAL A 243 -15.22 20.60 3.10
#